data_AF-A0A954RY33-F1
#
_entry.id   AF-A0A954RY33-F1
#
_cell.length_a   1.000
_cell.length_b   1.000
_cell.length_c   1.000
_cell.angle_alpha   90.00
_cell.angle_beta   90.00
_cell.angle_gamma   90.00
#
_symmetry.space_group_name_H-M   'P 1'
#
loop_
_entity.id
_entity.type
_entity.pdbx_description
1 polymer ?
#
loop_
_entity_poly.entity_id
_entity_poly.type
_entity_poly.pdbx_seq_one_letter_code
_entity_poly.pdbx_strand_id
1 'polypeptide(L)'
;MDWSSEIGCEGGPVLVANFADFREWSGAEPFPPDRHTELLFYSPFTHELPDRFRANGDNGHHYFQADNPAALAEELLAACLERFPGSTVQAGEGHWTVVRPDGKQLHASLEPSSEYALATRQLAEQSIHRFGSNCACHLWSVEPGIVRIEVRRRHSELLLAQVTFADEPADEDAAYAHARLAKLPAADDDVHFEVRHEASREAAGPQGLTRVACDGGPASPQGLTRVACDGGPAGPVIVAWSPASYRDLDAPIELDRLGDGRPGLELNLATAGSGAAIWLRPGSYVARTGAHESETWGVSWCVFTGSDYNACQKLPDRQSG
;
A
#
# COMPACT_ATOMS: atom_id res chain seq x y z
N MET A 1 -9.66 -18.60 -13.70
CA MET A 1 -10.73 -18.51 -12.67
C MET A 1 -10.58 -17.15 -12.05
N ASP A 2 -11.67 -16.41 -11.91
CA ASP A 2 -11.62 -15.14 -11.19
C ASP A 2 -11.56 -15.47 -9.68
N TRP A 3 -10.79 -14.69 -8.92
CA TRP A 3 -10.65 -14.84 -7.47
C TRP A 3 -11.10 -13.55 -6.82
N SER A 4 -11.79 -13.68 -5.69
CA SER A 4 -12.20 -12.54 -4.88
C SER A 4 -12.04 -12.85 -3.40
N SER A 5 -11.75 -11.82 -2.62
CA SER A 5 -11.70 -11.85 -1.16
C SER A 5 -12.10 -10.48 -0.61
N GLU A 6 -12.48 -10.44 0.66
CA GLU A 6 -12.85 -9.23 1.38
C GLU A 6 -11.94 -9.05 2.61
N ILE A 7 -11.48 -7.82 2.81
CA ILE A 7 -10.58 -7.44 3.89
C ILE A 7 -11.19 -6.24 4.62
N GLY A 8 -11.25 -6.31 5.95
CA GLY A 8 -11.70 -5.20 6.79
C GLY A 8 -10.62 -4.15 7.07
N CYS A 9 -11.04 -2.89 7.26
CA CYS A 9 -10.20 -1.71 7.49
C CYS A 9 -10.73 -0.77 8.56
N GLU A 10 -9.81 -0.11 9.26
CA GLU A 10 -10.07 1.07 10.10
C GLU A 10 -9.86 2.43 9.38
N GLY A 11 -9.82 2.48 8.06
CA GLY A 11 -9.25 3.56 7.23
C GLY A 11 -7.74 3.44 7.00
N GLY A 12 -7.22 4.08 5.96
CA GLY A 12 -5.77 4.23 5.73
C GLY A 12 -5.35 4.01 4.28
N PRO A 13 -4.11 3.57 4.02
CA PRO A 13 -3.65 3.30 2.66
C PRO A 13 -3.52 1.80 2.39
N VAL A 14 -3.99 1.40 1.21
CA VAL A 14 -3.70 0.11 0.59
C VAL A 14 -2.36 0.17 -0.06
N LEU A 15 -1.56 -0.87 0.16
CA LEU A 15 -0.32 -1.07 -0.53
C LEU A 15 -0.45 -2.19 -1.55
N VAL A 16 -0.04 -1.93 -2.78
CA VAL A 16 0.18 -2.95 -3.80
C VAL A 16 1.65 -2.95 -4.21
N ALA A 17 2.35 -4.05 -4.00
CA ALA A 17 3.77 -4.17 -4.33
C ALA A 17 4.09 -5.55 -4.92
N ASN A 18 5.13 -5.64 -5.76
CA ASN A 18 5.69 -6.94 -6.10
C ASN A 18 6.16 -7.62 -4.82
N PHE A 19 6.03 -8.93 -4.73
CA PHE A 19 6.52 -9.64 -3.55
C PHE A 19 8.01 -9.42 -3.29
N ALA A 20 8.85 -9.45 -4.33
CA ALA A 20 10.27 -9.17 -4.19
C ALA A 20 10.54 -7.75 -3.63
N ASP A 21 9.77 -6.76 -4.08
CA ASP A 21 9.88 -5.39 -3.57
C ASP A 21 9.34 -5.30 -2.13
N PHE A 22 8.23 -5.99 -1.84
CA PHE A 22 7.63 -6.06 -0.51
C PHE A 22 8.57 -6.70 0.52
N ARG A 23 9.33 -7.74 0.14
CA ARG A 23 10.34 -8.38 1.02
C ARG A 23 11.50 -7.45 1.39
N GLU A 24 11.86 -6.56 0.48
CA GLU A 24 12.87 -5.53 0.72
C GLU A 24 12.27 -4.37 1.51
N TRP A 25 10.94 -4.32 1.64
CA TRP A 25 10.25 -3.31 2.41
C TRP A 25 10.09 -3.74 3.88
N SER A 26 11.06 -3.39 4.69
CA SER A 26 10.95 -3.48 6.16
C SER A 26 10.12 -2.33 6.77
N GLY A 27 9.32 -1.63 5.96
CA GLY A 27 8.83 -0.28 6.31
C GLY A 27 9.95 0.76 6.56
N ALA A 28 11.19 0.36 6.23
CA ALA A 28 12.47 1.05 6.28
C ALA A 28 12.81 1.78 7.60
N GLU A 29 13.04 0.97 8.64
CA GLU A 29 13.62 1.31 9.97
C GLU A 29 12.90 2.45 10.73
N PRO A 30 12.86 2.42 12.07
CA PRO A 30 12.48 3.61 12.82
C PRO A 30 13.37 4.75 12.38
N PHE A 31 12.79 5.85 11.87
CA PHE A 31 13.60 7.01 11.60
C PHE A 31 14.26 7.47 12.91
N PRO A 32 15.52 7.95 12.84
CA PRO A 32 16.15 8.46 14.04
C PRO A 32 15.34 9.65 14.60
N PRO A 33 15.33 9.86 15.93
CA PRO A 33 14.43 10.84 16.55
C PRO A 33 14.54 12.29 16.04
N ASP A 34 15.67 12.65 15.42
CA ASP A 34 15.90 13.96 14.81
C ASP A 34 15.09 14.21 13.52
N ARG A 35 14.50 13.15 12.96
CA ARG A 35 13.57 13.24 11.82
C ARG A 35 12.13 13.52 12.25
N HIS A 36 11.82 13.36 13.54
CA HIS A 36 10.48 13.63 14.06
C HIS A 36 10.23 15.14 14.02
N THR A 37 9.22 15.54 13.26
CA THR A 37 8.84 16.94 13.05
C THR A 37 7.42 17.21 13.57
N GLU A 38 6.77 16.16 14.08
CA GLU A 38 5.33 16.10 14.27
C GLU A 38 4.97 15.27 15.50
N LEU A 39 3.85 15.62 16.12
CA LEU A 39 3.11 14.74 17.01
C LEU A 39 1.87 14.22 16.28
N LEU A 40 1.77 12.91 16.11
CA LEU A 40 0.54 12.22 15.69
C LEU A 40 -0.23 11.76 16.92
N PHE A 41 -1.54 11.95 16.93
CA PHE A 41 -2.42 11.24 17.87
C PHE A 41 -3.82 11.01 17.34
N TYR A 42 -4.51 10.01 17.87
CA TYR A 42 -5.92 9.73 17.57
C TYR A 42 -6.63 9.18 18.82
N SER A 43 -7.92 9.51 18.95
CA SER A 43 -8.75 9.08 20.07
C SER A 43 -10.25 9.34 19.81
N PRO A 44 -11.18 8.54 20.34
CA PRO A 44 -12.61 8.84 20.32
C PRO A 44 -13.03 9.97 21.29
N PHE A 45 -12.08 10.56 22.02
CA PHE A 45 -12.34 11.65 22.96
C PHE A 45 -11.46 12.89 22.71
N THR A 46 -10.96 13.09 21.48
CA THR A 46 -10.17 14.29 21.14
C THR A 46 -10.94 15.60 21.35
N HIS A 47 -12.28 15.58 21.27
CA HIS A 47 -13.13 16.73 21.60
C HIS A 47 -13.08 17.15 23.08
N GLU A 48 -12.73 16.23 23.98
CA GLU A 48 -12.61 16.46 25.43
C GLU A 48 -11.23 17.02 25.84
N LEU A 49 -10.26 17.05 24.91
CA LEU A 49 -8.91 17.57 25.12
C LEU A 49 -8.89 19.11 25.14
N PRO A 50 -7.81 19.74 25.66
CA PRO A 50 -7.63 21.19 25.57
C PRO A 50 -7.74 21.70 24.14
N ASP A 51 -8.20 22.94 23.95
CA ASP A 51 -8.46 23.53 22.63
C ASP A 51 -7.27 23.41 21.66
N ARG A 52 -6.03 23.50 22.16
CA ARG A 52 -4.81 23.33 21.37
C ARG A 52 -4.67 21.94 20.74
N PHE A 53 -5.20 20.91 21.39
CA PHE A 53 -5.19 19.52 20.92
C PHE A 53 -6.55 19.09 20.37
N ARG A 54 -7.52 20.00 20.29
CA ARG A 54 -8.83 19.67 19.73
C ARG A 54 -8.67 19.48 18.22
N ALA A 55 -9.18 18.35 17.75
CA ALA A 55 -9.25 18.01 16.34
C ALA A 55 -10.05 19.04 15.53
N ASN A 56 -9.59 19.33 14.31
CA ASN A 56 -10.45 19.92 13.28
C ASN A 56 -11.23 18.80 12.59
N GLY A 57 -12.25 18.25 13.25
CA GLY A 57 -13.11 17.19 12.70
C GLY A 57 -13.42 16.07 13.70
N ASP A 58 -14.40 15.24 13.35
CA ASP A 58 -14.85 14.12 14.18
C ASP A 58 -13.93 12.91 13.95
N ASN A 59 -13.23 12.50 15.00
CA ASN A 59 -12.45 11.24 15.12
C ASN A 59 -11.52 10.91 13.93
N GLY A 60 -10.21 11.14 14.09
CA GLY A 60 -9.22 10.72 13.10
C GLY A 60 -7.78 10.86 13.59
N HIS A 61 -6.84 10.58 12.70
CA HIS A 61 -5.41 10.84 12.91
C HIS A 61 -5.14 12.36 12.86
N HIS A 62 -4.56 12.91 13.92
CA HIS A 62 -4.21 14.32 14.01
C HIS A 62 -2.71 14.51 14.00
N TYR A 63 -2.22 15.38 13.13
CA TYR A 63 -0.80 15.68 12.97
C TYR A 63 -0.52 17.13 13.39
N PHE A 64 0.35 17.30 14.37
CA PHE A 64 0.76 18.60 14.88
C PHE A 64 2.22 18.85 14.57
N GLN A 65 2.47 19.75 13.61
CA GLN A 65 3.80 20.27 13.35
C GLN A 65 4.31 21.08 14.55
N ALA A 66 5.52 20.78 14.99
CA ALA A 66 6.17 21.48 16.08
C ALA A 66 7.69 21.44 15.95
N ASP A 67 8.36 22.51 16.38
CA ASP A 67 9.83 22.55 16.47
C ASP A 67 10.37 21.53 17.50
N ASN A 68 9.54 21.17 18.48
CA ASN A 68 9.85 20.16 19.49
C ASN A 68 8.63 19.26 19.73
N PRO A 69 8.39 18.26 18.86
CA PRO A 69 7.22 17.39 18.97
C PRO A 69 7.25 16.52 20.23
N ALA A 70 8.44 16.21 20.78
CA ALA A 70 8.58 15.48 22.03
C ALA A 70 8.02 16.26 23.23
N ALA A 71 8.35 17.55 23.34
CA ALA A 71 7.77 18.41 24.38
C ALA A 71 6.25 18.57 24.22
N LEU A 72 5.76 18.64 22.98
CA LEU A 72 4.33 18.68 22.71
C LEU A 72 3.62 17.37 23.11
N ALA A 73 4.28 16.23 22.90
CA ALA A 73 3.77 14.92 23.33
C ALA A 73 3.69 14.82 24.87
N GLU A 74 4.69 15.33 25.59
CA GLU A 74 4.68 15.40 27.05
C GLU A 74 3.55 16.31 27.56
N GLU A 75 3.32 17.45 26.90
CA GLU A 75 2.21 18.35 27.21
C GLU A 75 0.85 17.66 27.01
N LEU A 76 0.66 16.94 25.91
CA LEU A 76 -0.56 16.17 25.64
C LEU A 76 -0.76 15.07 26.69
N LEU A 77 0.30 14.33 27.04
CA LEU A 77 0.24 13.28 28.06
C LEU A 77 -0.17 13.85 29.43
N ALA A 78 0.45 14.96 29.84
CA ALA A 78 0.13 15.63 31.09
C ALA A 78 -1.34 16.09 31.12
N ALA A 79 -1.82 16.71 30.03
CA ALA A 79 -3.21 17.13 29.90
C ALA A 79 -4.19 15.95 30.01
N CYS A 80 -3.88 14.81 29.38
CA CYS A 80 -4.68 13.60 29.49
C CYS A 80 -4.75 13.07 30.92
N LEU A 81 -3.61 12.99 31.63
CA LEU A 81 -3.56 12.45 32.99
C LEU A 81 -4.23 13.38 34.02
N GLU A 82 -4.14 14.69 33.84
CA GLU A 82 -4.86 15.66 34.67
C GLU A 82 -6.38 15.58 34.44
N ARG A 83 -6.80 15.50 33.17
CA ARG A 83 -8.20 15.51 32.79
C ARG A 83 -8.92 14.21 33.15
N PHE A 84 -8.22 13.08 33.07
CA PHE A 84 -8.78 11.74 33.24
C PHE A 84 -8.05 10.98 34.37
N PRO A 85 -8.33 11.29 35.64
CA PRO A 85 -7.67 10.65 36.78
C PRO A 85 -7.97 9.13 36.81
N GLY A 86 -6.94 8.34 37.12
CA GLY A 86 -7.01 6.88 37.12
C GLY A 86 -6.71 6.24 35.77
N SER A 87 -6.39 7.03 34.74
CA SER A 87 -5.87 6.50 33.48
C SER A 87 -4.52 5.79 33.67
N THR A 88 -4.27 4.80 32.82
CA THR A 88 -2.99 4.08 32.75
C THR A 88 -2.25 4.44 31.47
N VAL A 89 -0.92 4.39 31.51
CA VAL A 89 -0.06 4.71 30.36
C VAL A 89 0.70 3.46 29.94
N GLN A 90 0.60 3.13 28.66
CA GLN A 90 1.41 2.11 28.01
C GLN A 90 2.40 2.81 27.09
N ALA A 91 3.68 2.80 27.44
CA ALA A 91 4.73 3.47 26.66
C ALA A 91 5.52 2.45 25.84
N GLY A 92 5.79 2.81 24.59
CA GLY A 92 6.73 2.13 23.71
C GLY A 92 7.80 3.10 23.20
N GLU A 93 8.69 2.61 22.35
CA GLU A 93 9.69 3.47 21.70
C GLU A 93 8.99 4.41 20.71
N GLY A 94 9.05 5.72 20.96
CA GLY A 94 8.49 6.76 20.09
C GLY A 94 6.96 6.90 20.10
N HIS A 95 6.24 6.10 20.88
CA HIS A 95 4.78 6.14 20.99
C HIS A 95 4.29 5.78 22.39
N TRP A 96 3.07 6.20 22.71
CA TRP A 96 2.41 5.83 23.96
C TRP A 96 0.89 5.81 23.79
N THR A 97 0.23 5.03 24.64
CA THR A 97 -1.24 4.93 24.71
C THR A 97 -1.69 5.28 26.12
N VAL A 98 -2.65 6.19 26.25
CA VAL A 98 -3.37 6.46 27.49
C VAL A 98 -4.70 5.71 27.46
N VAL A 99 -4.93 4.86 28.45
CA VAL A 99 -6.17 4.10 28.62
C VAL A 99 -6.94 4.66 29.81
N ARG A 100 -8.13 5.22 29.55
CA ARG A 100 -9.05 5.77 30.56
C ARG A 100 -9.70 4.67 31.39
N PRO A 101 -10.25 4.98 32.59
CA PRO A 101 -11.03 4.02 33.38
C PRO A 101 -12.27 3.46 32.69
N ASP A 102 -12.84 4.18 31.73
CA ASP A 102 -13.97 3.73 30.90
C ASP A 102 -13.55 2.90 29.67
N GLY A 103 -12.26 2.59 29.55
CA GLY A 103 -11.70 1.76 28.48
C GLY A 103 -11.38 2.50 27.18
N LYS A 104 -11.75 3.77 27.03
CA LYS A 104 -11.39 4.57 25.85
C LYS A 104 -9.88 4.83 25.83
N GLN A 105 -9.30 4.87 24.62
CA GLN A 105 -7.86 5.00 24.44
C GLN A 105 -7.49 6.27 23.66
N LEU A 106 -6.34 6.86 23.97
CA LEU A 106 -5.68 7.84 23.11
C LEU A 106 -4.31 7.29 22.77
N HIS A 107 -4.02 7.22 21.48
CA HIS A 107 -2.72 6.80 20.96
C HIS A 107 -1.98 8.02 20.47
N ALA A 108 -0.69 8.12 20.79
CA ALA A 108 0.17 9.18 20.31
C ALA A 108 1.54 8.63 19.89
N SER A 109 2.11 9.19 18.82
CA SER A 109 3.44 8.86 18.31
C SER A 109 4.14 10.10 17.78
N LEU A 110 5.48 10.06 17.79
CA LEU A 110 6.29 11.07 17.12
C LEU A 110 6.47 10.67 15.66
N GLU A 111 6.22 11.60 14.73
CA GLU A 111 6.18 11.31 13.30
C GLU A 111 7.09 12.24 12.47
N PRO A 112 7.51 11.82 11.26
CA PRO A 112 7.39 10.46 10.72
C PRO A 112 8.29 9.48 11.49
N SER A 113 7.72 8.38 11.95
CA SER A 113 8.41 7.31 12.67
C SER A 113 9.06 6.30 11.72
N SER A 114 8.68 6.32 10.44
CA SER A 114 9.13 5.40 9.40
C SER A 114 8.98 6.02 8.01
N GLU A 115 9.58 5.39 7.00
CA GLU A 115 9.36 5.75 5.60
C GLU A 115 7.88 5.54 5.21
N TYR A 116 7.25 4.48 5.73
CA TYR A 116 5.82 4.25 5.54
C TYR A 116 4.98 5.44 6.02
N ALA A 117 5.19 5.89 7.27
CA ALA A 117 4.45 7.03 7.81
C ALA A 117 4.65 8.32 7.00
N LEU A 118 5.85 8.52 6.44
CA LEU A 118 6.11 9.64 5.55
C LEU A 118 5.35 9.51 4.21
N ALA A 119 5.33 8.32 3.62
CA ALA A 119 4.70 8.06 2.33
C ALA A 119 3.18 8.20 2.37
N THR A 120 2.55 7.67 3.42
CA THR A 120 1.10 7.67 3.59
C THR A 120 0.56 9.04 3.93
N ARG A 121 1.37 9.87 4.59
CA ARG A 121 0.98 11.21 4.96
C ARG A 121 0.80 12.17 3.78
N GLN A 122 1.56 11.96 2.70
CA GLN A 122 1.46 12.78 1.50
C GLN A 122 0.48 12.19 0.48
N LEU A 123 -0.19 11.09 0.83
CA LEU A 123 -1.10 10.41 -0.06
C LEU A 123 -2.41 11.20 -0.18
N ALA A 124 -2.64 11.77 -1.36
CA ALA A 124 -3.93 12.38 -1.68
C ALA A 124 -5.00 11.28 -1.90
N GLU A 125 -4.91 10.60 -3.04
CA GLU A 125 -5.81 9.49 -3.40
C GLU A 125 -5.01 8.25 -3.78
N GLN A 126 -3.99 8.42 -4.62
CA GLN A 126 -3.04 7.37 -4.95
C GLN A 126 -1.64 7.93 -5.24
N SER A 127 -0.60 7.12 -5.08
CA SER A 127 0.77 7.47 -5.48
C SER A 127 1.62 6.23 -5.73
N ILE A 128 2.74 6.40 -6.44
CA ILE A 128 3.84 5.44 -6.38
C ILE A 128 4.83 5.93 -5.35
N HIS A 129 5.06 5.12 -4.33
CA HIS A 129 6.12 5.35 -3.37
C HIS A 129 7.30 4.45 -3.73
N ARG A 130 8.49 5.05 -3.83
CA ARG A 130 9.75 4.36 -4.09
C ARG A 130 10.52 4.29 -2.79
N PHE A 131 10.95 3.09 -2.42
CA PHE A 131 11.74 2.84 -1.23
C PHE A 131 12.97 2.01 -1.59
N GLY A 132 14.02 2.12 -0.77
CA GLY A 132 15.31 1.53 -1.08
C GLY A 132 15.89 2.00 -2.42
N SER A 133 16.72 1.17 -3.05
CA SER A 133 17.41 1.54 -4.30
C SER A 133 16.58 1.32 -5.57
N ASN A 134 15.67 0.34 -5.57
CA ASN A 134 14.97 -0.10 -6.80
C ASN A 134 13.55 -0.65 -6.56
N CYS A 135 13.01 -0.47 -5.35
CA CYS A 135 11.71 -1.01 -4.97
C CYS A 135 10.63 0.09 -5.03
N ALA A 136 9.41 -0.34 -5.28
CA ALA A 136 8.27 0.56 -5.34
C ALA A 136 6.99 -0.16 -4.93
N CYS A 137 6.06 0.62 -4.41
CA CYS A 137 4.69 0.21 -4.16
C CYS A 137 3.74 1.26 -4.73
N HIS A 138 2.54 0.80 -5.08
CA HIS A 138 1.39 1.66 -5.26
C HIS A 138 0.68 1.81 -3.93
N LEU A 139 0.36 3.05 -3.58
CA LEU A 139 -0.44 3.41 -2.41
C LEU A 139 -1.79 3.94 -2.90
N TRP A 140 -2.88 3.49 -2.27
CA TRP A 140 -4.25 3.96 -2.53
C TRP A 140 -4.95 4.28 -1.21
N SER A 141 -5.46 5.50 -1.03
CA SER A 141 -6.14 5.94 0.19
C SER A 141 -7.59 5.48 0.21
N VAL A 142 -8.06 5.05 1.38
CA VAL A 142 -9.33 4.35 1.60
C VAL A 142 -9.89 4.71 2.97
N GLU A 143 -11.22 4.73 3.07
CA GLU A 143 -11.96 5.04 4.29
C GLU A 143 -12.07 3.81 5.23
N PRO A 144 -12.61 3.94 6.45
CA PRO A 144 -12.96 2.77 7.25
C PRO A 144 -14.05 1.92 6.57
N GLY A 145 -13.92 0.59 6.58
CA GLY A 145 -14.88 -0.30 5.93
C GLY A 145 -14.31 -1.62 5.41
N ILE A 146 -15.01 -2.26 4.47
CA ILE A 146 -14.58 -3.49 3.82
C ILE A 146 -14.09 -3.17 2.41
N VAL A 147 -12.99 -3.80 2.01
CA VAL A 147 -12.52 -3.79 0.63
C VAL A 147 -12.53 -5.16 0.02
N ARG A 148 -13.16 -5.22 -1.15
CA ARG A 148 -13.17 -6.37 -2.02
C ARG A 148 -11.99 -6.29 -2.98
N ILE A 149 -11.20 -7.36 -2.99
CA ILE A 149 -10.08 -7.57 -3.91
C ILE A 149 -10.55 -8.58 -4.95
N GLU A 150 -10.49 -8.24 -6.23
CA GLU A 150 -10.84 -9.16 -7.32
C GLU A 150 -9.71 -9.26 -8.36
N VAL A 151 -9.33 -10.48 -8.73
CA VAL A 151 -8.42 -10.75 -9.85
C VAL A 151 -9.22 -11.34 -11.01
N ARG A 152 -9.14 -10.71 -12.20
CA ARG A 152 -10.03 -11.04 -13.35
C ARG A 152 -9.29 -11.53 -14.61
N ARG A 153 -10.05 -12.15 -15.51
CA ARG A 153 -9.80 -12.35 -16.97
C ARG A 153 -8.52 -13.09 -17.40
N ARG A 154 -7.74 -13.67 -16.49
CA ARG A 154 -6.44 -14.40 -16.65
C ARG A 154 -5.25 -13.69 -15.97
N HIS A 155 -5.46 -13.08 -14.80
CA HIS A 155 -4.40 -12.43 -14.00
C HIS A 155 -3.81 -11.17 -14.67
N SER A 156 -4.63 -10.48 -15.47
CA SER A 156 -4.25 -9.24 -16.16
C SER A 156 -4.99 -8.02 -15.64
N GLU A 157 -5.88 -8.19 -14.67
CA GLU A 157 -6.65 -7.12 -14.06
C GLU A 157 -6.79 -7.41 -12.56
N LEU A 158 -6.48 -6.41 -11.74
CA LEU A 158 -6.73 -6.38 -10.30
C LEU A 158 -7.67 -5.22 -10.02
N LEU A 159 -8.80 -5.49 -9.40
CA LEU A 159 -9.74 -4.51 -8.89
C LEU A 159 -9.67 -4.50 -7.36
N LEU A 160 -9.51 -3.31 -6.78
CA LEU A 160 -9.70 -3.04 -5.38
C LEU A 160 -10.93 -2.12 -5.28
N ALA A 161 -11.95 -2.49 -4.52
CA ALA A 161 -13.16 -1.70 -4.38
C ALA A 161 -13.60 -1.61 -2.91
N GLN A 162 -13.97 -0.42 -2.47
CA GLN A 162 -14.44 -0.12 -1.13
C GLN A 162 -15.83 0.47 -1.18
N VAL A 163 -16.73 -0.06 -0.36
CA VAL A 163 -18.03 0.57 -0.10
C VAL A 163 -17.89 1.48 1.13
N THR A 164 -18.16 2.78 0.98
CA THR A 164 -18.02 3.78 2.06
C THR A 164 -19.26 3.82 2.95
N PHE A 165 -20.43 3.63 2.36
CA PHE A 165 -21.70 3.42 3.06
C PHE A 165 -22.65 2.60 2.17
N ALA A 166 -23.57 1.88 2.81
CA ALA A 166 -24.67 1.16 2.17
C ALA A 166 -25.84 1.05 3.15
N ASP A 167 -27.05 1.38 2.71
CA ASP A 167 -28.24 1.32 3.56
C ASP A 167 -28.71 -0.13 3.77
N GLU A 168 -28.55 -0.99 2.77
CA GLU A 168 -28.87 -2.41 2.83
C GLU A 168 -27.82 -3.30 2.10
N PRO A 169 -27.75 -4.61 2.40
CA PRO A 169 -26.77 -5.51 1.75
C PRO A 169 -26.86 -5.55 0.20
N ALA A 170 -28.05 -5.30 -0.36
CA ALA A 170 -28.21 -5.23 -1.81
C ALA A 170 -27.50 -4.01 -2.44
N ASP A 171 -27.37 -2.92 -1.68
CA ASP A 171 -26.64 -1.72 -2.09
C ASP A 171 -25.13 -1.99 -2.15
N GLU A 172 -24.59 -2.80 -1.22
CA GLU A 172 -23.18 -3.23 -1.27
C GLU A 172 -22.88 -3.99 -2.57
N ASP A 173 -23.73 -4.94 -2.93
CA ASP A 173 -23.58 -5.69 -4.19
C ASP A 173 -23.71 -4.79 -5.42
N ALA A 174 -24.61 -3.79 -5.38
CA ALA A 174 -24.77 -2.80 -6.44
C ALA A 174 -23.53 -1.91 -6.58
N ALA A 175 -22.97 -1.46 -5.46
CA ALA A 175 -21.74 -0.67 -5.38
C ALA A 175 -20.54 -1.43 -6.00
N TYR A 176 -20.33 -2.69 -5.60
CA TYR A 176 -19.29 -3.52 -6.18
C TYR A 176 -19.51 -3.81 -7.67
N ALA A 177 -20.76 -4.07 -8.07
CA ALA A 177 -21.10 -4.26 -9.48
C ALA A 177 -20.82 -2.99 -10.30
N HIS A 178 -21.06 -1.80 -9.73
CA HIS A 178 -20.74 -0.52 -10.35
C HIS A 178 -19.24 -0.39 -10.58
N ALA A 179 -18.42 -0.53 -9.53
CA ALA A 179 -16.96 -0.46 -9.63
C ALA A 179 -16.41 -1.43 -10.70
N ARG A 180 -16.95 -2.65 -10.74
CA ARG A 180 -16.54 -3.71 -11.69
C ARG A 180 -16.87 -3.41 -13.16
N LEU A 181 -17.94 -2.65 -13.41
CA LEU A 181 -18.44 -2.32 -14.74
C LEU A 181 -18.09 -0.88 -15.16
N ALA A 182 -17.54 -0.09 -14.23
CA ALA A 182 -17.16 1.28 -14.46
C ALA A 182 -16.18 1.36 -15.64
N LYS A 183 -16.55 2.15 -16.64
CA LYS A 183 -15.62 2.57 -17.69
C LYS A 183 -14.83 3.73 -17.12
N LEU A 184 -13.61 3.44 -16.69
CA LEU A 184 -12.69 4.48 -16.30
C LEU A 184 -12.32 5.30 -17.56
N PRO A 185 -12.46 6.63 -17.54
CA PRO A 185 -11.99 7.46 -18.64
C PRO A 185 -10.49 7.20 -18.86
N ALA A 186 -10.03 7.36 -20.10
CA ALA A 186 -8.59 7.49 -20.32
C ALA A 186 -8.14 8.76 -19.58
N ALA A 187 -7.29 8.61 -18.56
CA ALA A 187 -6.85 9.73 -17.73
C ALA A 187 -5.49 10.25 -18.23
N ASP A 188 -5.28 11.56 -18.09
CA ASP A 188 -3.98 12.20 -18.28
C ASP A 188 -3.00 11.86 -17.12
N ASP A 189 -3.52 11.31 -16.01
CA ASP A 189 -2.80 11.01 -14.76
C ASP A 189 -2.69 9.49 -14.47
N ASP A 190 -2.53 8.68 -15.51
CA ASP A 190 -2.35 7.22 -15.37
C ASP A 190 -1.09 6.90 -14.53
N VAL A 191 -1.27 6.10 -13.47
CA VAL A 191 -0.16 5.67 -12.61
C VAL A 191 0.39 4.33 -13.11
N HIS A 192 1.65 4.32 -13.52
CA HIS A 192 2.31 3.12 -14.03
C HIS A 192 2.96 2.30 -12.92
N PHE A 193 2.57 1.02 -12.83
CA PHE A 193 3.10 0.03 -11.89
C PHE A 193 3.71 -1.14 -12.66
N GLU A 194 4.91 -1.57 -12.30
CA GLU A 194 5.61 -2.66 -12.98
C GLU A 194 5.53 -3.95 -12.16
N VAL A 195 4.98 -5.02 -12.73
CA VAL A 195 5.04 -6.36 -12.15
C VAL A 195 6.24 -7.10 -12.72
N ARG A 196 7.18 -7.47 -11.85
CA ARG A 196 8.44 -8.13 -12.26
C ARG A 196 8.37 -9.63 -12.08
N HIS A 197 9.08 -10.35 -12.93
CA HIS A 197 9.31 -11.77 -12.71
C HIS A 197 10.32 -11.92 -11.55
N GLU A 198 9.97 -12.69 -10.54
CA GLU A 198 10.90 -13.08 -9.48
C GLU A 198 11.83 -14.14 -10.07
N ALA A 199 12.88 -13.71 -10.79
CA ALA A 199 13.99 -14.60 -11.07
C ALA A 199 14.64 -14.89 -9.72
N SER A 200 14.47 -16.11 -9.20
CA SER A 200 15.05 -16.54 -7.93
C SER A 200 16.52 -16.11 -7.85
N ARG A 201 16.79 -15.06 -7.05
CA ARG A 201 18.14 -14.51 -6.87
C ARG A 201 19.10 -15.55 -6.26
N GLU A 202 18.56 -16.62 -5.67
CA GLU A 202 19.33 -17.67 -5.01
C GLU A 202 20.05 -18.63 -5.99
N ALA A 203 19.74 -18.61 -7.29
CA ALA A 203 20.45 -19.45 -8.27
C ALA A 203 21.75 -18.83 -8.81
N ALA A 204 22.01 -17.53 -8.57
CA ALA A 204 23.26 -16.89 -8.96
C ALA A 204 24.28 -16.99 -7.82
N GLY A 205 24.99 -18.11 -7.76
CA GLY A 205 26.25 -18.18 -7.01
C GLY A 205 27.23 -17.08 -7.48
N PRO A 206 28.31 -16.79 -6.72
CA PRO A 206 29.24 -15.72 -7.03
C PRO A 206 30.12 -16.11 -8.23
N GLN A 207 29.58 -16.04 -9.45
CA GLN A 207 30.34 -16.19 -10.68
C GLN A 207 29.83 -15.24 -11.75
N GLY A 208 30.75 -14.42 -12.26
CA GLY A 208 30.65 -13.84 -13.59
C GLY A 208 30.11 -12.42 -13.66
N LEU A 209 30.83 -11.47 -13.06
CA LEU A 209 30.89 -10.11 -13.62
C LEU A 209 31.35 -10.23 -15.08
N THR A 210 30.38 -10.29 -15.99
CA THR A 210 30.65 -10.07 -17.41
C THR A 210 30.90 -8.58 -17.57
N ARG A 211 32.16 -8.17 -17.41
CA ARG A 211 32.64 -6.88 -17.89
C ARG A 211 32.47 -6.87 -19.41
N VAL A 212 31.43 -6.19 -19.89
CA VAL A 212 31.42 -5.73 -21.28
C VAL A 212 32.45 -4.61 -21.36
N ALA A 213 33.61 -4.92 -21.93
CA ALA A 213 34.63 -3.95 -22.28
C ALA A 213 34.07 -3.07 -23.41
N CYS A 214 33.93 -1.78 -23.14
CA CYS A 214 33.72 -0.76 -24.17
C CYS A 214 35.08 -0.33 -24.71
N ASP A 215 35.59 -1.02 -25.74
CA ASP A 215 36.71 -0.53 -26.53
C ASP A 215 36.22 0.32 -27.71
N GLY A 216 36.94 1.42 -27.94
CA GLY A 216 36.52 2.62 -28.66
C GLY A 216 36.07 2.47 -30.12
N GLY A 217 35.03 3.24 -30.46
CA GLY A 217 34.62 3.57 -31.83
C GLY A 217 33.43 4.55 -31.80
N PRO A 218 33.39 5.61 -32.63
CA PRO A 218 32.45 6.69 -32.46
C PRO A 218 31.04 6.34 -32.97
N ALA A 219 30.07 6.55 -32.08
CA ALA A 219 28.64 6.81 -32.32
C ALA A 219 27.92 5.92 -33.36
N SER A 220 27.30 4.84 -32.86
CA SER A 220 26.07 4.29 -33.44
C SER A 220 25.07 4.01 -32.30
N PRO A 221 23.84 4.55 -32.33
CA PRO A 221 22.88 4.40 -31.25
C PRO A 221 21.98 3.19 -31.48
N GLN A 222 22.51 1.96 -31.51
CA GLN A 222 21.66 0.74 -31.51
C GLN A 222 22.36 -0.40 -30.78
N GLY A 223 21.81 -0.78 -29.63
CA GLY A 223 22.24 -1.93 -28.84
C GLY A 223 21.18 -2.31 -27.81
N LEU A 224 19.97 -2.63 -28.26
CA LEU A 224 18.94 -3.25 -27.42
C LEU A 224 19.11 -4.77 -27.49
N THR A 225 19.65 -5.35 -26.43
CA THR A 225 19.68 -6.80 -26.20
C THR A 225 18.25 -7.31 -26.10
N ARG A 226 17.84 -8.17 -27.05
CA ARG A 226 16.55 -8.88 -26.98
C ARG A 226 16.66 -9.99 -25.94
N VAL A 227 15.99 -9.84 -24.80
CA VAL A 227 15.70 -10.94 -23.88
C VAL A 227 14.36 -11.53 -24.30
N ALA A 228 14.38 -12.78 -24.77
CA ALA A 228 13.15 -13.54 -24.96
C ALA A 228 12.58 -13.88 -23.58
N CYS A 229 11.42 -13.33 -23.23
CA CYS A 229 10.66 -13.77 -22.07
C CYS A 229 9.93 -15.06 -22.45
N ASP A 230 10.57 -16.21 -22.22
CA ASP A 230 9.87 -17.49 -22.23
C ASP A 230 8.81 -17.46 -21.13
N GLY A 231 7.55 -17.77 -21.50
CA GLY A 231 6.34 -17.59 -20.69
C GLY A 231 6.22 -18.54 -19.50
N GLY A 232 7.10 -18.37 -18.50
CA GLY A 232 6.98 -18.98 -17.18
C GLY A 232 5.84 -18.39 -16.34
N PRO A 233 5.44 -19.06 -15.24
CA PRO A 233 4.45 -18.54 -14.30
C PRO A 233 4.98 -17.25 -13.67
N ALA A 234 4.08 -16.30 -13.47
CA ALA A 234 4.37 -14.94 -13.05
C ALA A 234 4.98 -14.78 -11.64
N GLY A 235 5.26 -13.55 -11.20
CA GLY A 235 5.63 -13.29 -9.81
C GLY A 235 4.39 -13.01 -8.94
N PRO A 236 4.39 -13.36 -7.65
CA PRO A 236 3.34 -12.94 -6.72
C PRO A 236 3.40 -11.41 -6.50
N VAL A 237 2.22 -10.81 -6.41
CA VAL A 237 1.99 -9.43 -5.98
C VAL A 237 1.33 -9.47 -4.61
N ILE A 238 1.80 -8.63 -3.70
CA ILE A 238 1.22 -8.49 -2.38
C ILE A 238 0.34 -7.25 -2.38
N VAL A 239 -0.92 -7.45 -2.00
CA VAL A 239 -1.86 -6.41 -1.62
C VAL A 239 -1.93 -6.45 -0.10
N ALA A 240 -1.28 -5.50 0.55
CA ALA A 240 -1.38 -5.32 1.99
C ALA A 240 -2.31 -4.15 2.29
N TRP A 241 -3.09 -4.27 3.35
CA TRP A 241 -4.12 -3.32 3.66
C TRP A 241 -3.87 -2.68 5.03
N SER A 242 -3.86 -1.34 5.05
CA SER A 242 -3.70 -0.46 6.21
C SER A 242 -2.96 -1.10 7.40
N PRO A 243 -1.65 -1.38 7.25
CA PRO A 243 -0.86 -1.77 8.41
C PRO A 243 -0.94 -0.65 9.45
N ALA A 244 -1.42 -0.99 10.65
CA ALA A 244 -1.50 -0.08 11.79
C ALA A 244 -0.14 0.48 12.18
N SER A 245 0.93 -0.25 11.85
CA SER A 245 2.32 0.22 11.96
C SER A 245 3.23 -0.43 10.92
N TYR A 246 4.42 0.13 10.71
CA TYR A 246 5.44 -0.51 9.85
C TYR A 246 5.80 -1.94 10.32
N ARG A 247 5.64 -2.25 11.62
CA ARG A 247 5.95 -3.56 12.20
C ARG A 247 5.03 -4.66 11.68
N ASP A 248 3.87 -4.29 11.16
CA ASP A 248 2.90 -5.20 10.57
C ASP A 248 3.45 -5.78 9.26
N LEU A 249 4.41 -5.07 8.64
CA LEU A 249 5.14 -5.47 7.44
C LEU A 249 6.35 -6.36 7.75
N ASP A 250 6.85 -6.38 8.99
CA ASP A 250 8.00 -7.18 9.41
C ASP A 250 7.66 -8.68 9.61
N ALA A 251 6.37 -9.03 9.54
CA ALA A 251 5.91 -10.40 9.67
C ALA A 251 6.32 -11.24 8.44
N PRO A 252 6.93 -12.42 8.62
CA PRO A 252 7.27 -13.28 7.49
C PRO A 252 5.98 -13.75 6.79
N ILE A 253 5.90 -13.50 5.47
CA ILE A 253 4.81 -14.01 4.63
C ILE A 253 5.19 -15.40 4.12
N GLU A 254 4.52 -16.43 4.62
CA GLU A 254 4.72 -17.83 4.21
C GLU A 254 4.09 -18.10 2.82
N LEU A 255 4.79 -17.76 1.75
CA LEU A 255 4.30 -17.97 0.38
C LEU A 255 4.30 -19.43 -0.08
N ASP A 256 4.93 -20.36 0.64
CA ASP A 256 4.91 -21.79 0.31
C ASP A 256 3.47 -22.36 0.19
N ARG A 257 2.49 -21.62 0.71
CA ARG A 257 1.05 -21.92 0.63
C ARG A 257 0.40 -21.44 -0.68
N LEU A 258 1.00 -20.49 -1.39
CA LEU A 258 0.64 -20.12 -2.76
C LEU A 258 1.25 -21.17 -3.70
N GLY A 259 0.53 -22.27 -3.91
CA GLY A 259 0.89 -23.20 -4.97
C GLY A 259 0.95 -22.47 -6.33
N ASP A 260 1.80 -22.97 -7.22
CA ASP A 260 2.02 -22.40 -8.56
C ASP A 260 0.68 -22.09 -9.27
N GLY A 261 0.44 -20.81 -9.53
CA GLY A 261 -0.71 -20.35 -10.32
C GLY A 261 -2.04 -20.24 -9.59
N ARG A 262 -2.08 -20.26 -8.25
CA ARG A 262 -3.31 -19.90 -7.51
C ARG A 262 -3.54 -18.38 -7.54
N PRO A 263 -4.76 -17.91 -7.86
CA PRO A 263 -5.03 -16.50 -8.08
C PRO A 263 -4.95 -15.63 -6.82
N GLY A 264 -5.03 -16.23 -5.62
CA GLY A 264 -4.74 -15.52 -4.39
C GLY A 264 -4.69 -16.40 -3.13
N LEU A 265 -4.15 -15.81 -2.05
CA LEU A 265 -4.09 -16.31 -0.68
C LEU A 265 -4.31 -15.13 0.26
N GLU A 266 -5.31 -15.23 1.14
CA GLU A 266 -5.48 -14.28 2.25
C GLU A 266 -4.32 -14.41 3.23
N LEU A 267 -3.79 -13.26 3.65
CA LEU A 267 -2.70 -13.12 4.57
C LEU A 267 -3.24 -12.58 5.89
N ASN A 268 -2.81 -13.18 6.99
CA ASN A 268 -2.98 -12.60 8.32
C ASN A 268 -1.70 -11.85 8.66
N LEU A 269 -1.77 -10.54 8.84
CA LEU A 269 -0.65 -9.70 9.24
C LEU A 269 -0.50 -9.72 10.77
N ALA A 270 0.70 -9.41 11.29
CA ALA A 270 1.06 -9.60 12.70
C ALA A 270 0.17 -8.85 13.70
N THR A 271 -0.51 -7.78 13.27
CA THR A 271 -1.36 -6.91 14.09
C THR A 271 -2.85 -7.19 13.95
N ALA A 272 -3.22 -8.36 13.42
CA ALA A 272 -4.59 -8.69 13.04
C ALA A 272 -5.14 -7.91 11.84
N GLY A 273 -4.30 -7.13 11.15
CA GLY A 273 -4.60 -6.64 9.80
C GLY A 273 -4.72 -7.81 8.81
N SER A 274 -5.49 -7.61 7.73
CA SER A 274 -5.61 -8.60 6.67
C SER A 274 -4.87 -8.14 5.42
N GLY A 275 -4.35 -9.07 4.65
CA GLY A 275 -3.74 -8.82 3.34
C GLY A 275 -4.14 -9.91 2.36
N ALA A 276 -3.70 -9.78 1.11
CA ALA A 276 -3.82 -10.81 0.10
C ALA A 276 -2.55 -10.87 -0.74
N ALA A 277 -2.00 -12.06 -0.89
CA ALA A 277 -1.03 -12.35 -1.93
C ALA A 277 -1.78 -12.84 -3.15
N ILE A 278 -1.57 -12.21 -4.30
CA ILE A 278 -2.27 -12.50 -5.55
C ILE A 278 -1.26 -12.76 -6.67
N TRP A 279 -1.68 -13.49 -7.70
CA TRP A 279 -0.84 -13.71 -8.87
C TRP A 279 -1.27 -12.79 -10.02
N LEU A 280 -0.33 -11.95 -10.48
CA LEU A 280 -0.47 -11.11 -11.68
C LEU A 280 0.64 -11.43 -12.66
N ARG A 281 0.36 -11.41 -13.97
CA ARG A 281 1.39 -11.63 -15.01
C ARG A 281 2.49 -10.57 -14.92
N PRO A 282 3.77 -10.90 -15.24
CA PRO A 282 4.79 -9.87 -15.33
C PRO A 282 4.46 -8.92 -16.49
N GLY A 283 4.71 -7.62 -16.29
CA GLY A 283 4.43 -6.60 -17.28
C GLY A 283 4.12 -5.24 -16.66
N SER A 284 3.77 -4.28 -17.51
CA SER A 284 3.38 -2.94 -17.07
C SER A 284 1.87 -2.87 -16.88
N TYR A 285 1.47 -2.40 -15.71
CA TYR A 285 0.09 -2.18 -15.32
C TYR A 285 -0.16 -0.69 -15.20
N VAL A 286 -1.38 -0.30 -15.54
CA VAL A 286 -1.88 1.05 -15.34
C VAL A 286 -2.91 1.02 -14.24
N ALA A 287 -2.66 1.76 -13.17
CA ALA A 287 -3.59 1.96 -12.06
C ALA A 287 -4.47 3.18 -12.32
N ARG A 288 -5.78 3.01 -12.14
CA ARG A 288 -6.77 4.08 -12.28
C ARG A 288 -7.76 4.01 -11.13
N THR A 289 -8.04 5.15 -10.52
CA THR A 289 -9.01 5.27 -9.44
C THR A 289 -10.35 5.82 -9.93
N GLY A 290 -11.39 5.59 -9.15
CA GLY A 290 -12.71 6.17 -9.36
C GLY A 290 -13.50 6.15 -8.06
N ALA A 291 -14.49 7.04 -7.98
CA ALA A 291 -15.45 7.07 -6.89
C ALA A 291 -16.84 7.39 -7.43
N HIS A 292 -17.87 6.86 -6.76
CA HIS A 292 -19.25 7.14 -7.06
C HIS A 292 -20.08 7.11 -5.78
N GLU A 293 -20.94 8.11 -5.62
CA GLU A 293 -21.92 8.17 -4.55
C GLU A 293 -23.32 8.25 -5.15
N SER A 294 -24.23 7.49 -4.57
CA SER A 294 -25.66 7.50 -4.83
C SER A 294 -26.41 7.90 -3.56
N GLU A 295 -27.75 7.82 -3.58
CA GLU A 295 -28.55 8.11 -2.39
C GLU A 295 -28.42 7.04 -1.30
N THR A 296 -28.15 5.79 -1.67
CA THR A 296 -28.18 4.63 -0.75
C THR A 296 -26.83 3.97 -0.54
N TRP A 297 -25.81 4.33 -1.34
CA TRP A 297 -24.45 3.82 -1.18
C TRP A 297 -23.39 4.72 -1.82
N GLY A 298 -22.15 4.55 -1.34
CA GLY A 298 -20.94 5.13 -1.93
C GLY A 298 -19.87 4.07 -2.15
N VAL A 299 -19.08 4.21 -3.21
CA VAL A 299 -17.98 3.29 -3.56
C VAL A 299 -16.78 4.02 -4.12
N SER A 300 -15.59 3.67 -3.66
CA SER A 300 -14.31 4.06 -4.26
C SER A 300 -13.59 2.81 -4.76
N TRP A 301 -12.79 2.93 -5.82
CA TRP A 301 -12.08 1.78 -6.38
C TRP A 301 -10.78 2.16 -7.08
N CYS A 302 -9.86 1.19 -7.16
CA CYS A 302 -8.63 1.25 -7.93
C CYS A 302 -8.50 0.01 -8.82
N VAL A 303 -8.33 0.20 -10.13
CA VAL A 303 -8.16 -0.89 -11.11
C VAL A 303 -6.76 -0.84 -11.71
N PHE A 304 -6.03 -1.95 -11.58
CA PHE A 304 -4.77 -2.18 -12.29
C PHE A 304 -5.06 -3.01 -13.53
N THR A 305 -4.89 -2.42 -14.70
CA THR A 305 -5.05 -3.12 -15.99
C THR A 305 -3.69 -3.36 -16.60
N GLY A 306 -3.38 -4.62 -16.92
CA GLY A 306 -2.21 -4.98 -17.70
C GLY A 306 -2.27 -4.29 -19.06
N SER A 307 -1.27 -3.47 -19.37
CA SER A 307 -1.08 -2.98 -20.73
C SER A 307 -0.67 -4.16 -21.61
N ASP A 308 -1.31 -4.31 -22.77
CA ASP A 308 -1.03 -5.40 -23.70
C ASP A 308 0.47 -5.40 -24.05
N TYR A 309 1.22 -6.35 -23.50
CA TYR A 309 2.61 -6.64 -23.89
C TYR A 309 2.71 -7.06 -25.39
N ASN A 310 1.56 -7.26 -26.04
CA ASN A 310 1.42 -7.61 -27.45
C ASN A 310 1.82 -6.48 -28.43
N ALA A 311 2.21 -5.28 -27.96
CA ALA A 311 2.81 -4.25 -28.80
C ALA A 311 4.31 -4.46 -29.08
N CYS A 312 4.97 -5.44 -28.46
CA CYS A 312 6.17 -6.05 -29.02
C CYS A 312 5.79 -7.02 -30.15
N GLN A 313 4.99 -6.53 -31.11
CA GLN A 313 4.80 -7.20 -32.38
C GLN A 313 6.19 -7.38 -32.98
N LYS A 314 6.52 -8.63 -33.32
CA LYS A 314 7.61 -8.97 -34.23
C LYS A 314 7.63 -7.93 -35.36
N LEU A 315 8.60 -7.02 -35.33
CA LEU A 315 8.99 -6.32 -36.55
C LEU A 315 9.26 -7.44 -37.56
N PRO A 316 8.57 -7.46 -38.71
CA PRO A 316 8.80 -8.49 -39.72
C PRO A 316 10.30 -8.49 -40.00
N ASP A 317 10.92 -9.67 -39.95
CA ASP A 317 12.28 -9.83 -40.44
C ASP A 317 12.31 -9.20 -41.83
N ARG A 318 13.03 -8.07 -41.97
CA ARG A 318 13.39 -7.57 -43.27
C ARG A 318 14.15 -8.71 -43.92
N GLN A 319 13.49 -9.41 -44.84
CA GLN A 319 14.18 -10.27 -45.79
C GLN A 319 15.20 -9.37 -46.47
N SER A 320 16.46 -9.57 -46.07
CA SER A 320 17.59 -9.09 -46.83
C SER A 320 17.54 -9.87 -48.13
N GLY A 321 17.55 -9.15 -49.25
CA GLY A 321 17.47 -9.73 -50.59
C GLY A 321 18.61 -10.69 -50.90
#